data_AF-A0A2D6XS11-F1
#
_entry.id   AF-A0A2D6XS11-F1
#
_cell.length_a   1.000
_cell.length_b   1.000
_cell.length_c   1.000
_cell.angle_alpha   90.00
_cell.angle_beta   90.00
_cell.angle_gamma   90.00
#
_symmetry.space_group_name_H-M   'P 1'
#
loop_
_entity.id
_entity.type
_entity.pdbx_description
1 polymer ?
#
loop_
_entity_poly.entity_id
_entity_poly.type
_entity_poly.pdbx_seq_one_letter_code
_entity_poly.pdbx_strand_id
1 'polypeptide(L)'
;KLAKKHKTITACPIVTGIFSWIAANAAKEDIQDGKKYITPYWRTLKSDGKINEKYPGGIPFQKKKLVNENHKIVLKGKKYFVENFENKLAKL
;
A
#
# COMPACT_ATOMS: atom_id res chain seq x y z
N LYS A 1 -1.01 14.53 9.33
CA LYS A 1 -2.08 14.35 8.31
C LYS A 1 -3.21 13.44 8.81
N LEU A 2 -2.93 12.23 9.33
CA LEU A 2 -3.98 11.34 9.86
C LEU A 2 -4.77 11.93 11.04
N ALA A 3 -4.09 12.43 12.08
CA ALA A 3 -4.76 12.95 13.28
C ALA A 3 -5.76 14.08 12.94
N LYS A 4 -5.29 15.10 12.21
CA LYS A 4 -6.14 16.18 11.69
C LYS A 4 -7.33 15.68 10.87
N LYS A 5 -7.11 14.66 10.02
CA LYS A 5 -8.16 14.09 9.16
C LYS A 5 -9.24 13.37 9.95
N HIS A 6 -8.85 12.55 10.92
CA HIS A 6 -9.78 11.77 11.75
C HIS A 6 -10.24 12.52 13.00
N LYS A 7 -9.94 13.83 13.10
CA LYS A 7 -10.27 14.68 14.25
C LYS A 7 -9.77 14.11 15.59
N THR A 8 -8.57 13.52 15.59
CA THR A 8 -7.91 13.01 16.80
C THR A 8 -6.74 13.91 17.20
N ILE A 9 -6.34 13.84 18.48
CA ILE A 9 -5.24 14.63 19.04
C ILE A 9 -3.89 14.11 18.51
N THR A 10 -3.71 12.79 18.45
CA THR A 10 -2.47 12.15 18.00
C THR A 10 -2.76 11.01 17.03
N ALA A 11 -1.78 10.71 16.17
CA ALA A 11 -1.74 9.52 15.33
C ALA A 11 -0.28 9.13 15.11
N CYS A 12 0.14 7.98 15.64
CA CYS A 12 1.52 7.52 15.56
C CYS A 12 1.82 6.88 14.19
N PRO A 13 2.77 7.40 13.40
CA PRO A 13 3.11 6.84 12.09
C PRO A 13 3.71 5.43 12.18
N ILE A 14 4.41 5.12 13.28
CA ILE A 14 5.00 3.78 13.51
C ILE A 14 3.89 2.75 13.67
N VAL A 15 2.95 3.00 14.60
CA VAL A 15 1.83 2.11 14.87
C VAL A 15 0.94 1.97 13.64
N THR A 16 0.69 3.07 12.92
CA THR A 16 -0.06 3.05 11.64
C THR A 16 0.61 2.12 10.63
N GLY A 17 1.94 2.15 10.52
CA GLY A 17 2.71 1.27 9.67
C GLY A 17 2.62 -0.21 10.08
N ILE A 18 2.68 -0.49 11.38
CA ILE A 18 2.53 -1.85 11.95
C ILE A 18 1.15 -2.41 11.59
N PHE A 19 0.06 -1.68 11.86
CA PHE A 19 -1.29 -2.14 11.50
C PHE A 19 -1.48 -2.31 10.00
N SER A 20 -0.91 -1.42 9.18
CA SER A 20 -0.94 -1.57 7.71
C SER A 20 -0.22 -2.84 7.26
N TRP A 21 0.86 -3.24 7.94
CA TRP A 21 1.58 -4.48 7.66
C TRP A 21 0.81 -5.72 8.13
N ILE A 22 0.15 -5.67 9.29
CA ILE A 22 -0.74 -6.74 9.78
C ILE A 22 -1.88 -6.98 8.79
N ALA A 23 -2.59 -5.92 8.37
CA ALA A 23 -3.68 -6.03 7.41
C ALA A 23 -3.23 -6.62 6.06
N ALA A 24 -2.01 -6.32 5.62
CA ALA A 24 -1.44 -6.90 4.40
C ALA A 24 -1.18 -8.41 4.54
N ASN A 25 -0.67 -8.86 5.70
CA ASN A 25 -0.44 -10.29 5.94
C ASN A 25 -1.75 -11.06 6.08
N ALA A 26 -2.74 -10.52 6.81
CA ALA A 26 -4.08 -11.10 6.87
C ALA A 26 -4.68 -11.28 5.47
N ALA A 27 -4.52 -10.29 4.59
CA ALA A 27 -4.97 -10.40 3.21
C ALA A 27 -4.21 -11.47 2.40
N LYS A 28 -2.94 -11.73 2.71
CA LYS A 28 -2.18 -12.83 2.10
C LYS A 28 -2.65 -14.20 2.61
N GLU A 29 -3.04 -14.30 3.88
CA GLU A 29 -3.65 -15.51 4.45
C GLU A 29 -5.00 -15.78 3.75
N ASP A 30 -5.83 -14.75 3.61
CA ASP A 30 -7.10 -14.86 2.88
C ASP A 30 -6.93 -15.37 1.44
N ILE A 31 -5.88 -14.95 0.72
CA ILE A 31 -5.56 -15.47 -0.62
C ILE A 31 -5.24 -16.97 -0.58
N GLN A 32 -4.47 -17.41 0.43
CA GLN A 32 -4.09 -18.82 0.59
C GLN A 32 -5.30 -19.69 0.94
N ASP A 33 -6.25 -19.14 1.70
CA ASP A 33 -7.54 -19.77 2.01
C ASP A 33 -8.52 -19.75 0.81
N GLY A 34 -8.11 -19.22 -0.34
CA GLY A 34 -8.94 -19.16 -1.55
C GLY A 34 -10.05 -18.11 -1.52
N LYS A 35 -10.01 -17.15 -0.59
CA LYS A 35 -11.00 -16.07 -0.54
C LYS A 35 -10.84 -15.16 -1.75
N LYS A 36 -11.97 -14.83 -2.39
CA LYS A 36 -12.02 -13.97 -3.59
C LYS A 36 -11.99 -12.48 -3.25
N TYR A 37 -12.60 -12.11 -2.12
CA TYR A 37 -12.65 -10.73 -1.65
C TYR A 37 -11.63 -10.54 -0.52
N ILE A 38 -10.60 -9.76 -0.79
CA ILE A 38 -9.49 -9.53 0.13
C ILE A 38 -9.16 -8.05 0.23
N THR A 39 -8.52 -7.67 1.33
CA THR A 39 -8.04 -6.28 1.50
C THR A 39 -6.99 -5.97 0.43
N PRO A 40 -7.18 -4.95 -0.43
CA PRO A 40 -6.29 -4.64 -1.54
C PRO A 40 -5.02 -3.90 -1.08
N TYR A 41 -4.22 -4.55 -0.24
CA TYR A 41 -3.06 -3.95 0.41
C TYR A 41 -2.01 -3.41 -0.57
N TRP A 42 -1.96 -3.94 -1.80
CA TRP A 42 -1.05 -3.45 -2.86
C TRP A 42 -1.33 -2.00 -3.29
N ARG A 43 -2.51 -1.44 -2.99
CA ARG A 43 -2.83 -0.04 -3.26
C ARG A 43 -2.20 0.93 -2.26
N THR A 44 -1.74 0.45 -1.11
CA THR A 44 -1.09 1.28 -0.10
C THR A 44 0.40 1.41 -0.40
N LEU A 45 0.83 2.65 -0.65
CA LEU A 45 2.22 3.00 -0.91
C LEU A 45 2.85 3.63 0.34
N LYS A 46 4.17 3.80 0.32
CA LYS A 46 4.85 4.70 1.25
C LYS A 46 4.46 6.16 0.94
N SER A 47 4.67 7.05 1.90
CA SER A 47 4.23 8.46 1.82
C SER A 47 4.77 9.21 0.59
N ASP A 48 5.88 8.77 0.01
CA ASP A 48 6.55 9.32 -1.17
C ASP A 48 6.12 8.65 -2.49
N GLY A 49 5.07 7.84 -2.49
CA GLY A 49 4.61 7.08 -3.67
C GLY A 49 5.46 5.85 -3.98
N LYS A 50 6.38 5.48 -3.10
CA LYS A 50 7.24 4.30 -3.25
C LYS A 50 6.49 3.01 -2.90
N ILE A 51 6.72 1.96 -3.68
CA ILE A 51 6.24 0.60 -3.41
C ILE A 51 6.75 0.12 -2.05
N ASN A 52 5.92 -0.60 -1.30
CA ASN A 52 6.29 -1.10 0.02
C ASN A 52 6.89 -2.50 -0.08
N GLU A 53 8.21 -2.56 -0.07
CA GLU A 53 9.02 -3.78 -0.13
C GLU A 53 8.70 -4.80 0.98
N LYS A 54 8.20 -4.33 2.13
CA LYS A 54 7.86 -5.18 3.29
C LYS A 54 6.51 -5.86 3.17
N TYR A 55 5.71 -5.52 2.16
CA TYR A 55 4.41 -6.14 1.97
C TYR A 55 4.53 -7.55 1.42
N PRO A 56 3.54 -8.41 1.69
CA PRO A 56 3.62 -9.79 1.26
C PRO A 56 3.65 -9.91 -0.27
N GLY A 57 4.47 -10.83 -0.76
CA GLY A 57 4.77 -10.97 -2.19
C GLY A 57 5.80 -9.96 -2.72
N GLY A 58 6.24 -9.01 -1.88
CA GLY A 58 7.30 -8.04 -2.18
C GLY A 58 6.98 -7.12 -3.36
N ILE A 59 8.03 -6.49 -3.88
CA ILE A 59 7.95 -5.59 -5.05
C ILE A 59 7.27 -6.27 -6.26
N PRO A 60 7.62 -7.52 -6.66
CA PRO A 60 7.06 -8.11 -7.88
C PRO A 60 5.54 -8.24 -7.83
N PHE A 61 5.00 -8.69 -6.70
CA PHE A 61 3.56 -8.84 -6.53
C PHE A 61 2.84 -7.50 -6.56
N GLN A 62 3.29 -6.53 -5.75
CA GLN A 62 2.66 -5.21 -5.67
C GLN A 62 2.74 -4.49 -7.02
N LYS A 63 3.89 -4.56 -7.70
CA LYS A 63 4.08 -4.01 -9.06
C LYS A 63 3.09 -4.63 -10.05
N LYS A 64 2.99 -5.96 -10.10
CA LYS A 64 2.08 -6.66 -11.01
C LYS A 64 0.63 -6.23 -10.80
N LYS A 65 0.16 -6.16 -9.55
CA LYS A 65 -1.20 -5.73 -9.23
C LYS A 65 -1.47 -4.28 -9.63
N LEU A 66 -0.55 -3.37 -9.32
CA LEU A 66 -0.68 -1.96 -9.69
C LEU A 66 -0.67 -1.76 -11.21
N VAL A 67 0.18 -2.49 -11.96
CA VAL A 67 0.19 -2.44 -13.42
C VAL A 67 -1.12 -2.97 -14.01
N ASN A 68 -1.66 -4.07 -13.48
CA ASN A 68 -2.97 -4.60 -13.88
C ASN A 68 -4.11 -3.62 -13.59
N GLU A 69 -3.94 -2.72 -12.63
CA GLU A 69 -4.87 -1.61 -12.31
C GLU A 69 -4.55 -0.32 -13.11
N ASN A 70 -3.74 -0.40 -14.17
CA ASN A 70 -3.34 0.71 -15.04
C ASN A 70 -2.53 1.82 -14.33
N HIS A 71 -1.74 1.45 -13.31
CA HIS A 71 -0.73 2.35 -12.74
C HIS A 71 0.62 2.19 -13.44
N LYS A 72 1.19 3.33 -13.85
CA LYS A 72 2.56 3.39 -14.39
C LYS A 72 3.57 3.40 -13.25
N ILE A 73 4.53 2.48 -13.32
CA ILE A 73 5.58 2.31 -12.31
C ILE A 73 6.91 2.80 -12.88
N VAL A 74 7.58 3.68 -12.15
CA VAL A 74 8.90 4.22 -12.51
C VAL A 74 9.98 3.69 -11.57
N LEU A 75 11.12 3.32 -12.13
CA LEU A 75 12.31 2.95 -11.37
C LEU A 75 13.18 4.19 -11.18
N LYS A 76 13.47 4.56 -9.93
CA LYS A 76 14.41 5.63 -9.58
C LYS A 76 15.51 5.02 -8.70
N GLY A 77 16.70 4.84 -9.28
CA GLY A 77 17.79 4.09 -8.66
C GLY A 77 17.39 2.64 -8.43
N LYS A 78 17.43 2.17 -7.18
CA LYS A 78 17.03 0.79 -6.79
C LYS A 78 15.57 0.68 -6.31
N LYS A 79 14.78 1.76 -6.39
CA LYS A 79 13.45 1.86 -5.78
C LYS A 79 12.36 2.10 -6.83
N TYR A 80 11.19 1.48 -6.61
CA TYR A 80 10.04 1.58 -7.51
C TYR A 80 8.98 2.55 -6.96
N PHE A 81 8.47 3.41 -7.82
CA PHE A 81 7.48 4.44 -7.48
C PHE A 81 6.29 4.38 -8.43
N VAL A 82 5.12 4.77 -7.95
CA VAL A 82 3.94 4.97 -8.79
C VAL A 82 3.96 6.39 -9.36
N GLU A 83 3.88 6.52 -10.68
CA GLU A 83 3.82 7.81 -11.36
C GLU A 83 2.51 8.54 -11.06
N ASN A 84 2.58 9.84 -10.79
CA ASN A 84 1.42 10.70 -10.51
C ASN A 84 0.51 10.14 -9.39
N PHE A 85 1.09 9.50 -8.37
CA PHE A 85 0.33 8.87 -7.29
C PHE A 85 -0.54 9.87 -6.51
N GLU A 86 -0.10 11.14 -6.42
CA GLU A 86 -0.81 12.22 -5.73
C GLU A 86 -2.21 12.47 -6.33
N ASN A 87 -2.33 12.40 -7.65
CA ASN A 87 -3.60 12.55 -8.38
C ASN A 87 -4.52 11.35 -8.22
N LYS A 88 -4.00 10.22 -7.71
CA LYS A 88 -4.70 8.94 -7.55
C LYS A 88 -4.91 8.56 -6.08
N LEU A 89 -4.63 9.48 -5.15
CA LEU A 89 -4.89 9.25 -3.73
C LEU A 89 -6.39 9.13 -3.48
N ALA A 90 -6.77 8.13 -2.68
CA ALA A 90 -8.15 7.99 -2.24
C ALA A 90 -8.59 9.27 -1.52
N LYS A 91 -9.70 9.85 -1.98
CA LYS A 91 -10.43 10.87 -1.22
C LYS A 91 -11.07 10.15 -0.04
N LEU A 92 -10.42 10.23 1.12
CA LEU A 92 -11.04 9.82 2.40
C LEU A 92 -11.25 11.04 3.28
#